data_AF-K2CTP6-F1
#
_entry.id   AF-K2CTP6-F1
#
_cell.length_a   1.000
_cell.length_b   1.000
_cell.length_c   1.000
_cell.angle_alpha   90.00
_cell.angle_beta   90.00
_cell.angle_gamma   90.00
#
_symmetry.space_group_name_H-M   'P 1'
#
loop_
_entity.id
_entity.type
_entity.pdbx_description
1 polymer ?
#
loop_
_entity_poly.entity_id
_entity_poly.type
_entity_poly.pdbx_seq_one_letter_code
_entity_poly.pdbx_strand_id
1 'polypeptide(L)'
;MELYYCVLLMSRGFGANLIQHLYTGAAKQSCFRFSAVIEHGIISSMKLRTFGRFFILCCFLSVLFTVSTPSLSTPIEKARQFTRPLEFDYLTWDVNAFMTKIGQSGLNPWHKLNIEQQHQLVMRYLYLTNQLEVIQVEIQQVYADPSIKDPDTAARVELAQQKALQTSIVSLTPLVESILQGQVTEIIVEEDIARLGDAVPPLLFHTTPLPKALIASPRNSIQQDVNISLLADLTLEQIDQLENQVEKATGESVLVVDVGGIGIYPTMVMRSSNLPWI
;
A
#
# COMPACT_ATOMS: atom_id res chain seq x y z
N MET A 1 -36.54 -34.66 52.24
CA MET A 1 -35.57 -35.78 52.31
C MET A 1 -34.86 -36.02 50.97
N GLU A 2 -35.54 -35.88 49.83
CA GLU A 2 -34.97 -36.17 48.51
C GLU A 2 -33.86 -35.22 48.02
N LEU A 3 -33.91 -33.93 48.37
CA LEU A 3 -32.89 -32.95 47.99
C LEU A 3 -31.50 -33.22 48.61
N TYR A 4 -31.46 -33.76 49.82
CA TYR A 4 -30.20 -34.09 50.51
C TYR A 4 -29.48 -35.29 49.86
N TYR A 5 -30.23 -36.26 49.32
CA TYR A 5 -29.68 -37.43 48.63
C TYR A 5 -29.04 -37.07 47.28
N CYS A 6 -29.62 -36.10 46.57
CA CYS A 6 -29.08 -35.59 45.30
C CYS A 6 -27.71 -34.90 45.47
N VAL A 7 -27.55 -34.11 46.54
CA VAL A 7 -26.28 -33.42 46.85
C VAL A 7 -25.19 -34.42 47.26
N LEU A 8 -25.55 -35.49 47.99
CA LEU A 8 -24.59 -36.51 48.46
C LEU A 8 -24.09 -37.44 47.34
N LEU A 9 -24.92 -37.71 46.32
CA LEU A 9 -24.55 -38.52 45.16
C LEU A 9 -23.66 -37.77 44.16
N MET A 10 -23.84 -36.45 44.01
CA MET A 10 -22.95 -35.62 43.19
C MET A 10 -21.55 -35.45 43.82
N SER A 11 -21.42 -35.38 45.15
CA SER A 11 -20.10 -35.24 45.79
C SER A 11 -19.23 -36.52 45.72
N ARG A 12 -19.84 -37.67 45.41
CA ARG A 12 -19.16 -38.96 45.22
C ARG A 12 -18.80 -39.29 43.76
N GLY A 13 -19.01 -38.35 42.82
CA GLY A 13 -18.48 -38.46 41.45
C GLY A 13 -19.29 -39.33 40.47
N PHE A 14 -20.55 -39.66 40.77
CA PHE A 14 -21.43 -40.32 39.79
C PHE A 14 -21.91 -39.32 38.72
N GLY A 15 -21.73 -39.67 37.44
CA GLY A 15 -22.10 -38.82 36.30
C GLY A 15 -23.61 -38.62 36.13
N ALA A 16 -24.00 -37.43 35.65
CA ALA A 16 -25.38 -36.94 35.57
C ALA A 16 -26.37 -37.86 34.85
N ASN A 17 -25.90 -38.67 33.89
CA ASN A 17 -26.74 -39.59 33.11
C ASN A 17 -27.31 -40.75 33.94
N LEU A 18 -26.62 -41.21 35.00
CA LEU A 18 -27.09 -42.35 35.80
C LEU A 18 -28.23 -41.95 36.77
N ILE A 19 -28.22 -40.70 37.24
CA ILE A 19 -29.24 -40.14 38.15
C ILE A 19 -30.56 -39.90 37.38
N GLN A 20 -30.47 -39.65 36.08
CA GLN A 20 -31.62 -39.37 35.19
C GLN A 20 -32.57 -40.55 35.01
N HIS A 21 -32.10 -41.78 35.19
CA HIS A 21 -32.88 -43.00 34.93
C HIS A 21 -33.70 -43.48 36.14
N LEU A 22 -33.39 -42.98 37.35
CA LEU A 22 -33.94 -43.49 38.61
C LEU A 22 -35.10 -42.67 39.20
N TYR A 23 -35.41 -41.48 38.67
CA TYR A 23 -36.46 -40.61 39.22
C TYR A 23 -37.36 -39.99 38.13
N THR A 24 -38.68 -40.16 38.28
CA THR A 24 -39.72 -39.56 37.44
C THR A 24 -40.63 -38.65 38.26
N GLY A 25 -40.69 -37.36 37.93
CA GLY A 25 -41.53 -36.37 38.60
C GLY A 25 -40.79 -35.07 38.97
N ALA A 26 -41.48 -34.15 39.65
CA ALA A 26 -41.05 -32.77 39.91
C ALA A 26 -39.64 -32.59 40.53
N ALA A 27 -39.07 -33.63 41.16
CA ALA A 27 -37.69 -33.64 41.65
C ALA A 27 -36.63 -33.53 40.52
N LYS A 28 -36.94 -34.03 39.32
CA LYS A 28 -36.07 -33.96 38.13
C LYS A 28 -35.83 -32.52 37.69
N GLN A 29 -36.84 -31.67 37.83
CA GLN A 29 -36.80 -30.27 37.34
C GLN A 29 -36.00 -29.36 38.28
N SER A 30 -36.07 -29.58 39.59
CA SER A 30 -35.28 -28.82 40.58
C SER A 30 -33.79 -29.18 40.52
N CYS A 31 -33.44 -30.45 40.29
CA CYS A 31 -32.04 -30.87 40.14
C CYS A 31 -31.41 -30.35 38.84
N PHE A 32 -32.16 -30.37 37.73
CA PHE A 32 -31.72 -29.81 36.44
C PHE A 32 -31.47 -28.30 36.51
N ARG A 33 -32.33 -27.57 37.24
CA ARG A 33 -32.21 -26.12 37.42
C ARG A 33 -30.99 -25.72 38.26
N PHE A 34 -30.58 -26.57 39.22
CA PHE A 34 -29.39 -26.32 40.04
C PHE A 34 -28.07 -26.65 39.30
N SER A 35 -28.03 -27.74 38.53
CA SER A 35 -26.88 -28.10 37.70
C SER A 35 -26.61 -27.07 36.60
N ALA A 36 -27.67 -26.56 35.96
CA ALA A 36 -27.56 -25.53 34.92
C ALA A 36 -27.02 -24.20 35.45
N VAL A 37 -27.38 -23.78 36.67
CA VAL A 37 -26.88 -22.52 37.27
C VAL A 37 -25.38 -22.58 37.58
N ILE A 38 -24.87 -23.75 37.99
CA ILE A 38 -23.43 -23.93 38.29
C ILE A 38 -22.61 -23.99 36.99
N GLU A 39 -23.08 -24.71 35.95
CA GLU A 39 -22.40 -24.74 34.65
C GLU A 39 -22.37 -23.36 33.97
N HIS A 40 -23.48 -22.62 34.00
CA HIS A 40 -23.53 -21.27 33.44
C HIS A 40 -22.63 -20.27 34.20
N GLY A 41 -22.50 -20.40 35.53
CA GLY A 41 -21.60 -19.56 36.34
C GLY A 41 -20.11 -19.83 36.07
N ILE A 42 -19.73 -21.10 35.90
CA ILE A 42 -18.34 -21.50 35.62
C ILE A 42 -17.94 -21.13 34.19
N ILE A 43 -18.81 -21.33 33.20
CA ILE A 43 -18.55 -20.96 31.80
C ILE A 43 -18.47 -19.43 31.63
N SER A 44 -19.28 -18.67 32.37
CA SER A 44 -19.24 -17.18 32.34
C SER A 44 -17.94 -16.63 32.94
N SER A 45 -17.46 -17.19 34.06
CA SER A 45 -16.20 -16.77 34.69
C SER A 45 -14.94 -17.14 33.88
N MET A 46 -14.96 -18.25 33.14
CA MET A 46 -13.87 -18.63 32.21
C MET A 46 -13.79 -17.70 31.00
N LYS A 47 -14.93 -17.28 30.43
CA LYS A 47 -14.97 -16.30 29.34
C LYS A 47 -14.45 -14.93 29.79
N LEU A 48 -14.78 -14.51 31.01
CA LEU A 48 -14.34 -13.23 31.57
C LEU A 48 -12.83 -13.19 31.86
N ARG A 49 -12.24 -14.29 32.38
CA ARG A 49 -10.78 -14.40 32.56
C ARG A 49 -10.01 -14.43 31.24
N THR A 50 -10.56 -15.08 30.22
CA THR A 50 -9.94 -15.15 28.89
C THR A 50 -9.97 -13.80 28.19
N PHE A 51 -11.10 -13.08 28.32
CA PHE A 51 -11.24 -11.70 27.82
C PHE A 51 -10.30 -10.73 28.54
N GLY A 52 -10.16 -10.83 29.87
CA GLY A 52 -9.22 -10.02 30.64
C GLY A 52 -7.76 -10.28 30.25
N ARG A 53 -7.37 -11.53 29.98
CA ARG A 53 -6.02 -11.87 29.48
C ARG A 53 -5.77 -11.30 28.08
N PHE A 54 -6.77 -11.35 27.20
CA PHE A 54 -6.66 -10.77 25.86
C PHE A 54 -6.56 -9.25 25.92
N PHE A 55 -7.33 -8.60 26.81
CA PHE A 55 -7.25 -7.17 27.05
C PHE A 55 -5.88 -6.75 27.61
N ILE A 56 -5.34 -7.48 28.59
CA ILE A 56 -3.99 -7.23 29.12
C ILE A 56 -2.92 -7.43 28.03
N LEU A 57 -3.06 -8.47 27.20
CA LEU A 57 -2.15 -8.71 26.07
C LEU A 57 -2.24 -7.57 25.04
N CYS A 58 -3.44 -7.11 24.68
CA CYS A 58 -3.64 -5.97 23.78
C CYS A 58 -3.06 -4.68 24.38
N CYS A 59 -3.26 -4.41 25.68
CA CYS A 59 -2.67 -3.28 26.36
C CYS A 59 -1.13 -3.36 26.38
N PHE A 60 -0.58 -4.56 26.61
CA PHE A 60 0.86 -4.80 26.59
C PHE A 60 1.43 -4.60 25.19
N LEU A 61 0.79 -5.14 24.15
CA LEU A 61 1.16 -4.88 22.75
C LEU A 61 1.07 -3.39 22.42
N SER A 62 0.00 -2.69 22.83
CA SER A 62 -0.12 -1.26 22.58
C SER A 62 0.98 -0.44 23.26
N VAL A 63 1.41 -0.83 24.46
CA VAL A 63 2.55 -0.19 25.13
C VAL A 63 3.86 -0.48 24.38
N LEU A 64 4.06 -1.70 23.88
CA LEU A 64 5.23 -2.04 23.05
C LEU A 64 5.29 -1.22 21.75
N PHE A 65 4.14 -0.87 21.16
CA PHE A 65 4.09 0.01 19.99
C PHE A 65 4.38 1.49 20.29
N THR A 66 4.27 1.93 21.54
CA THR A 66 4.47 3.36 21.90
C THR A 66 5.92 3.77 22.18
N VAL A 67 6.89 2.84 22.18
CA VAL A 67 8.28 3.14 22.61
C VAL A 67 9.22 3.49 21.45
N SER A 68 8.72 3.78 20.25
CA SER A 68 9.55 4.39 19.21
C SER A 68 9.59 5.91 19.38
N THR A 69 10.38 6.40 20.34
CA THR A 69 10.76 7.81 20.36
C THR A 69 11.72 8.05 19.19
N PRO A 70 11.42 8.94 18.23
CA PRO A 70 12.37 9.26 17.17
C PRO A 70 13.63 9.83 17.82
N SER A 71 14.75 9.13 17.68
CA SER A 71 16.05 9.71 18.01
C SER A 71 16.43 10.66 16.86
N LEU A 72 17.14 11.75 17.13
CA LEU A 72 17.69 12.62 16.08
C LEU A 72 19.19 12.38 15.93
N SER A 73 19.60 11.12 16.13
CA SER A 73 21.02 10.77 16.24
C SER A 73 21.66 10.55 14.87
N THR A 74 20.87 10.08 13.90
CA THR A 74 21.35 9.74 12.57
C THR A 74 20.99 10.80 11.52
N PRO A 75 21.79 10.95 10.44
CA PRO A 75 21.45 11.84 9.32
C PRO A 75 20.07 11.54 8.71
N ILE A 76 19.73 10.25 8.58
CA ILE A 76 18.43 9.80 8.07
C ILE A 76 17.26 10.25 8.96
N GLU A 77 17.38 10.19 10.29
CA GLU A 77 16.34 10.67 11.20
C GLU A 77 16.19 12.19 11.17
N LYS A 78 17.30 12.92 11.05
CA LYS A 78 17.29 14.38 10.89
C LYS A 78 16.64 14.79 9.57
N ALA A 79 16.95 14.11 8.47
CA ALA A 79 16.30 14.32 7.18
C ALA A 79 14.79 14.06 7.26
N ARG A 80 14.39 12.96 7.94
CA ARG A 80 12.99 12.59 8.15
C ARG A 80 12.15 13.62 8.89
N GLN A 81 12.75 14.52 9.65
CA GLN A 81 12.01 15.64 10.23
C GLN A 81 11.33 16.52 9.17
N PHE A 82 11.91 16.60 7.97
CA PHE A 82 11.42 17.42 6.86
C PHE A 82 10.76 16.60 5.75
N THR A 83 11.22 15.36 5.52
CA THR A 83 10.73 14.54 4.39
C THR A 83 9.44 13.79 4.68
N ARG A 84 9.08 13.50 5.94
CA ARG A 84 7.96 12.61 6.28
C ARG A 84 6.64 12.86 5.53
N PRO A 85 6.18 14.11 5.36
CA PRO A 85 4.94 14.39 4.61
C PRO A 85 5.06 14.15 3.10
N LEU A 86 6.29 14.07 2.61
CA LEU A 86 6.67 13.97 1.20
C LEU A 86 7.22 12.58 0.85
N GLU A 87 7.24 11.64 1.79
CA GLU A 87 7.72 10.27 1.56
C GLU A 87 6.76 9.47 0.68
N PHE A 88 7.29 8.72 -0.27
CA PHE A 88 6.50 7.85 -1.13
C PHE A 88 6.07 6.58 -0.38
N ASP A 89 4.77 6.28 -0.40
CA ASP A 89 4.20 5.08 0.23
C ASP A 89 4.17 3.89 -0.75
N TYR A 90 5.26 3.11 -0.74
CA TYR A 90 5.36 1.90 -1.54
C TYR A 90 4.31 0.85 -1.18
N LEU A 91 3.92 0.71 0.09
CA LEU A 91 2.98 -0.34 0.50
C LEU A 91 1.59 -0.07 -0.05
N THR A 92 1.12 1.16 0.11
CA THR A 92 -0.16 1.59 -0.46
C THR A 92 -0.12 1.53 -1.98
N TRP A 93 1.00 1.93 -2.60
CA TRP A 93 1.17 1.81 -4.05
C TRP A 93 1.10 0.36 -4.53
N ASP A 94 1.86 -0.55 -3.92
CA ASP A 94 1.95 -1.97 -4.29
C ASP A 94 0.56 -2.64 -4.22
N VAL A 95 -0.16 -2.42 -3.11
CA VAL A 95 -1.50 -2.97 -2.91
C VAL A 95 -2.46 -2.44 -3.97
N ASN A 96 -2.44 -1.14 -4.25
CA ASN A 96 -3.31 -0.53 -5.27
C ASN A 96 -2.99 -1.02 -6.69
N ALA A 97 -1.71 -1.15 -7.03
CA ALA A 97 -1.27 -1.68 -8.31
C ALA A 97 -1.75 -3.13 -8.48
N PHE A 98 -1.56 -3.97 -7.47
CA PHE A 98 -2.00 -5.37 -7.50
C PHE A 98 -3.53 -5.49 -7.63
N MET A 99 -4.29 -4.72 -6.84
CA MET A 99 -5.76 -4.71 -6.93
C MET A 99 -6.26 -4.26 -8.31
N THR A 100 -5.59 -3.28 -8.92
CA THR A 100 -5.88 -2.85 -10.29
C THR A 100 -5.67 -4.01 -11.28
N LYS A 101 -4.60 -4.80 -11.12
CA LYS A 101 -4.31 -5.96 -11.98
C LYS A 101 -5.30 -7.11 -11.81
N ILE A 102 -5.77 -7.38 -10.58
CA ILE A 102 -6.85 -8.35 -10.36
C ILE A 102 -8.11 -7.95 -11.13
N GLY A 103 -8.49 -6.66 -11.06
CA GLY A 103 -9.64 -6.13 -11.80
C GLY A 103 -9.49 -6.25 -13.32
N GLN A 104 -8.30 -5.95 -13.85
CA GLN A 104 -7.99 -6.09 -15.28
C GLN A 104 -8.06 -7.55 -15.75
N SER A 105 -7.50 -8.49 -14.97
CA SER A 105 -7.49 -9.92 -15.29
C SER A 105 -8.90 -10.50 -15.46
N GLY A 106 -9.85 -10.06 -14.63
CA GLY A 106 -11.25 -10.50 -14.72
C GLY A 106 -12.00 -9.95 -15.95
N LEU A 107 -11.54 -8.83 -16.53
CA LEU A 107 -12.19 -8.18 -17.67
C LEU A 107 -11.56 -8.50 -19.02
N ASN A 108 -10.29 -8.93 -19.04
CA ASN A 108 -9.42 -9.12 -20.21
C ASN A 108 -9.71 -8.10 -21.35
N PRO A 109 -9.41 -6.81 -21.15
CA PRO A 109 -9.70 -5.75 -22.13
C PRO A 109 -9.06 -5.98 -23.49
N TRP A 110 -7.84 -6.52 -23.52
CA TRP A 110 -7.06 -6.79 -24.74
C TRP A 110 -7.83 -7.68 -25.73
N HIS A 111 -8.39 -8.80 -25.30
CA HIS A 111 -9.13 -9.72 -26.19
C HIS A 111 -10.50 -9.18 -26.64
N LYS A 112 -11.03 -8.12 -26.00
CA LYS A 112 -12.32 -7.52 -26.36
C LYS A 112 -12.20 -6.41 -27.41
N LEU A 113 -11.00 -5.87 -27.59
CA LEU A 113 -10.72 -4.79 -28.53
C LEU A 113 -10.12 -5.37 -29.81
N ASN A 114 -10.48 -4.80 -30.96
CA ASN A 114 -9.81 -5.14 -32.21
C ASN A 114 -8.44 -4.41 -32.30
N ILE A 115 -7.58 -4.90 -33.19
CA ILE A 115 -6.20 -4.38 -33.36
C ILE A 115 -6.18 -2.87 -33.63
N GLU A 116 -7.11 -2.36 -34.44
CA GLU A 116 -7.20 -0.92 -34.73
C GLU A 116 -7.54 -0.10 -33.48
N GLN A 117 -8.50 -0.56 -32.68
CA GLN A 117 -8.87 0.09 -31.42
C GLN A 117 -7.73 0.07 -30.42
N GLN A 118 -7.01 -1.05 -30.32
CA GLN A 118 -5.84 -1.18 -29.45
C GLN A 118 -4.76 -0.17 -29.85
N HIS A 119 -4.41 -0.13 -31.14
CA HIS A 119 -3.44 0.82 -31.68
C HIS A 119 -3.86 2.27 -31.42
N GLN A 120 -5.12 2.63 -31.68
CA GLN A 120 -5.64 3.97 -31.41
C GLN A 120 -5.54 4.36 -29.93
N LEU A 121 -5.83 3.43 -29.00
CA LEU A 121 -5.72 3.68 -27.56
C LEU A 121 -4.27 3.91 -27.13
N VAL A 122 -3.34 3.06 -27.58
CA VAL A 122 -1.90 3.22 -27.29
C VAL A 122 -1.40 4.56 -27.84
N MET A 123 -1.70 4.87 -29.10
CA MET A 123 -1.27 6.13 -29.71
C MET A 123 -1.90 7.36 -29.03
N ARG A 124 -3.17 7.28 -28.63
CA ARG A 124 -3.82 8.34 -27.85
C ARG A 124 -3.13 8.55 -26.50
N TYR A 125 -2.75 7.48 -25.83
CA TYR A 125 -2.03 7.55 -24.56
C TYR A 125 -0.65 8.17 -24.71
N LEU A 126 0.12 7.75 -25.72
CA LEU A 126 1.45 8.33 -26.02
C LEU A 126 1.33 9.82 -26.36
N TYR A 127 0.32 10.20 -27.15
CA TYR A 127 0.04 11.60 -27.47
C TYR A 127 -0.27 12.44 -26.23
N LEU A 128 -1.15 11.97 -25.35
CA LEU A 128 -1.49 12.69 -24.11
C LEU A 128 -0.29 12.79 -23.17
N THR A 129 0.52 11.73 -23.10
CA THR A 129 1.77 11.73 -22.33
C THR A 129 2.76 12.74 -22.88
N ASN A 130 2.91 12.84 -24.20
CA ASN A 130 3.76 13.86 -24.82
C ASN A 130 3.28 15.28 -24.51
N GLN A 131 1.96 15.53 -24.57
CA GLN A 131 1.41 16.82 -24.17
C GLN A 131 1.70 17.15 -22.69
N LEU A 132 1.66 16.13 -21.81
CA LEU A 132 2.00 16.29 -20.40
C LEU A 132 3.49 16.62 -20.20
N GLU A 133 4.38 15.98 -20.95
CA GLU A 133 5.82 16.26 -20.90
C GLU A 133 6.12 17.69 -21.36
N VAL A 134 5.48 18.16 -22.45
CA VAL A 134 5.64 19.53 -22.95
C VAL A 134 5.17 20.56 -21.93
N ILE A 135 3.96 20.41 -21.37
CA ILE A 135 3.43 21.37 -20.39
C ILE A 135 4.28 21.38 -19.10
N GLN A 136 4.87 20.25 -18.72
CA GLN A 136 5.79 20.16 -17.58
C GLN A 136 7.05 20.97 -17.81
N VAL A 137 7.62 20.94 -19.02
CA VAL A 137 8.78 21.76 -19.38
C VAL A 137 8.42 23.25 -19.36
N GLU A 138 7.26 23.63 -19.88
CA GLU A 138 6.78 25.03 -19.85
C GLU A 138 6.61 25.53 -18.42
N ILE A 139 6.00 24.73 -17.54
CA ILE A 139 5.90 25.03 -16.11
C ILE A 139 7.30 25.20 -15.52
N GLN A 140 8.22 24.26 -15.77
CA GLN A 140 9.57 24.33 -15.22
C GLN A 140 10.31 25.61 -15.65
N GLN A 141 10.13 26.07 -16.90
CA GLN A 141 10.72 27.32 -17.37
C GLN A 141 10.18 28.55 -16.62
N VAL A 142 8.88 28.57 -16.30
CA VAL A 142 8.28 29.65 -15.50
C VAL A 142 8.86 29.69 -14.09
N TYR A 143 9.04 28.53 -13.44
CA TYR A 143 9.65 28.47 -12.09
C TYR A 143 11.16 28.75 -12.09
N ALA A 144 11.84 28.54 -13.21
CA ALA A 144 13.28 28.80 -13.34
C ALA A 144 13.60 30.27 -13.69
N ASP A 145 12.60 31.09 -14.07
CA ASP A 145 12.81 32.49 -14.45
C ASP A 145 12.86 33.42 -13.22
N PRO A 146 14.02 34.02 -12.89
CA PRO A 146 14.16 34.91 -11.73
C PRO A 146 13.45 36.25 -11.89
N SER A 147 12.98 36.61 -13.10
CA SER A 147 12.22 37.84 -13.34
C SER A 147 10.75 37.72 -12.90
N ILE A 148 10.25 36.50 -12.74
CA ILE A 148 8.87 36.21 -12.34
C ILE A 148 8.80 36.15 -10.81
N LYS A 149 8.09 37.12 -10.21
CA LYS A 149 7.97 37.23 -8.74
C LYS A 149 7.00 36.22 -8.12
N ASP A 150 6.00 35.79 -8.88
CA ASP A 150 4.96 34.84 -8.46
C ASP A 150 4.75 33.81 -9.57
N PRO A 151 5.59 32.76 -9.61
CA PRO A 151 5.50 31.69 -10.61
C PRO A 151 4.19 30.92 -10.54
N ASP A 152 3.60 30.74 -9.35
CA ASP A 152 2.34 30.02 -9.16
C ASP A 152 1.18 30.71 -9.89
N THR A 153 1.09 32.04 -9.77
CA THR A 153 0.08 32.81 -10.50
C THR A 153 0.37 32.85 -11.99
N ALA A 154 1.65 32.92 -12.39
CA ALA A 154 2.06 32.95 -13.78
C ALA A 154 1.77 31.63 -14.52
N ALA A 155 2.05 30.48 -13.89
CA ALA A 155 1.86 29.13 -14.45
C ALA A 155 0.47 28.54 -14.20
N ARG A 156 -0.48 29.33 -13.67
CA ARG A 156 -1.79 28.83 -13.21
C ARG A 156 -2.59 28.11 -14.30
N VAL A 157 -2.48 28.56 -15.55
CA VAL A 157 -3.21 27.96 -16.68
C VAL A 157 -2.59 26.61 -17.03
N GLU A 158 -1.27 26.55 -17.08
CA GLU A 158 -0.46 25.40 -17.40
C GLU A 158 -0.62 24.32 -16.32
N LEU A 159 -0.63 24.70 -15.04
CA LEU A 159 -0.91 23.80 -13.92
C LEU A 159 -2.31 23.17 -14.01
N ALA A 160 -3.32 23.95 -14.42
CA ALA A 160 -4.67 23.40 -14.63
C ALA A 160 -4.72 22.42 -15.81
N GLN A 161 -4.01 22.73 -16.91
CA GLN A 161 -3.91 21.84 -18.07
C GLN A 161 -3.16 20.55 -17.73
N GLN A 162 -2.04 20.64 -16.99
CA GLN A 162 -1.27 19.50 -16.50
C GLN A 162 -2.18 18.53 -15.72
N LYS A 163 -2.98 19.05 -14.79
CA LYS A 163 -3.93 18.24 -14.00
C LYS A 163 -4.99 17.55 -14.87
N ALA A 164 -5.50 18.23 -15.88
CA ALA A 164 -6.48 17.67 -16.82
C ALA A 164 -5.86 16.54 -17.68
N LEU A 165 -4.64 16.74 -18.16
CA LEU A 165 -3.87 15.73 -18.90
C LEU A 165 -3.58 14.50 -18.03
N GLN A 166 -3.11 14.70 -16.80
CA GLN A 166 -2.86 13.62 -15.85
C GLN A 166 -4.11 12.77 -15.60
N THR A 167 -5.26 13.42 -15.39
CA THR A 167 -6.55 12.72 -15.18
C THR A 167 -6.92 11.87 -16.41
N SER A 168 -6.72 12.43 -17.61
CA SER A 168 -6.99 11.73 -18.87
C SER A 168 -6.07 10.52 -19.05
N ILE A 169 -4.78 10.68 -18.80
CA ILE A 169 -3.79 9.60 -18.88
C ILE A 169 -4.12 8.48 -17.90
N VAL A 170 -4.35 8.81 -16.62
CA VAL A 170 -4.65 7.82 -15.57
C VAL A 170 -5.88 6.98 -15.91
N SER A 171 -6.90 7.57 -16.54
CA SER A 171 -8.09 6.82 -16.96
C SER A 171 -7.83 5.84 -18.11
N LEU A 172 -6.85 6.09 -18.96
CA LEU A 172 -6.46 5.22 -20.08
C LEU A 172 -5.41 4.18 -19.69
N THR A 173 -4.56 4.48 -18.69
CA THR A 173 -3.46 3.63 -18.24
C THR A 173 -3.86 2.15 -18.10
N PRO A 174 -4.97 1.78 -17.40
CA PRO A 174 -5.33 0.37 -17.24
C PRO A 174 -5.56 -0.40 -18.55
N LEU A 175 -6.13 0.28 -19.54
CA LEU A 175 -6.44 -0.34 -20.84
C LEU A 175 -5.17 -0.51 -21.67
N VAL A 176 -4.33 0.53 -21.72
CA VAL A 176 -3.06 0.51 -22.47
C VAL A 176 -2.09 -0.50 -21.87
N GLU A 177 -1.98 -0.58 -20.55
CA GLU A 177 -1.20 -1.61 -19.88
C GLU A 177 -1.67 -3.01 -20.26
N SER A 178 -2.98 -3.27 -20.25
CA SER A 178 -3.50 -4.58 -20.65
C SER A 178 -3.19 -4.92 -22.11
N ILE A 179 -3.21 -3.93 -23.01
CA ILE A 179 -2.87 -4.12 -24.43
C ILE A 179 -1.39 -4.50 -24.57
N LEU A 180 -0.50 -3.69 -24.00
CA LEU A 180 0.95 -3.90 -24.09
C LEU A 180 1.37 -5.22 -23.42
N GLN A 181 0.79 -5.54 -22.26
CA GLN A 181 1.02 -6.83 -21.59
C GLN A 181 0.57 -8.00 -22.46
N GLY A 182 -0.60 -7.90 -23.09
CA GLY A 182 -1.11 -8.92 -23.99
C GLY A 182 -0.19 -9.14 -25.19
N GLN A 183 0.22 -8.06 -25.86
CA GLN A 183 1.11 -8.10 -27.03
C GLN A 183 2.47 -8.73 -26.69
N VAL A 184 3.09 -8.34 -25.57
CA VAL A 184 4.38 -8.92 -25.17
C VAL A 184 4.21 -10.38 -24.73
N THR A 185 3.12 -10.71 -24.06
CA THR A 185 2.83 -12.10 -23.66
C THR A 185 2.63 -13.01 -24.88
N GLU A 186 1.95 -12.52 -25.93
CA GLU A 186 1.79 -13.24 -27.20
C GLU A 186 3.16 -13.56 -27.82
N ILE A 187 4.07 -12.59 -27.87
CA ILE A 187 5.46 -12.82 -28.36
C ILE A 187 6.20 -13.83 -27.47
N ILE A 188 6.07 -13.75 -26.14
CA ILE A 188 6.70 -14.72 -25.21
C ILE A 188 6.21 -16.15 -25.46
N VAL A 189 4.93 -16.31 -25.81
CA VAL A 189 4.34 -17.61 -26.16
C VAL A 189 4.82 -18.09 -27.53
N GLU A 190 4.88 -17.20 -28.52
CA GLU A 190 5.38 -17.51 -29.88
C GLU A 190 6.86 -17.93 -29.89
N GLU A 191 7.68 -17.36 -29.03
CA GLU A 191 9.12 -17.64 -28.92
C GLU A 191 9.46 -18.87 -28.04
N ASP A 192 8.44 -19.66 -27.61
CA ASP A 192 8.59 -20.86 -26.75
C ASP A 192 9.31 -20.58 -25.41
N ILE A 193 9.24 -19.32 -24.94
CA ILE A 193 9.76 -18.88 -23.63
C ILE A 193 8.70 -19.12 -22.54
N ALA A 194 7.43 -19.08 -22.92
CA ALA A 194 6.28 -19.31 -22.05
C ALA A 194 6.33 -20.69 -21.36
N ARG A 195 5.67 -20.78 -20.19
CA ARG A 195 5.47 -22.04 -19.47
C ARG A 195 3.98 -22.26 -19.28
N LEU A 196 3.50 -23.49 -19.50
CA LEU A 196 2.07 -23.83 -19.36
C LEU A 196 1.16 -23.06 -20.34
N GLY A 197 1.70 -22.58 -21.47
CA GLY A 197 0.96 -21.83 -22.48
C GLY A 197 0.76 -20.34 -22.15
N ASP A 198 1.48 -19.81 -21.16
CA ASP A 198 1.43 -18.39 -20.77
C ASP A 198 2.78 -17.93 -20.16
N ALA A 199 2.97 -16.64 -19.93
CA ALA A 199 4.10 -16.10 -19.19
C ALA A 199 3.99 -16.46 -17.70
N VAL A 200 5.05 -17.06 -17.13
CA VAL A 200 5.10 -17.45 -15.70
C VAL A 200 6.36 -16.88 -15.03
N PRO A 201 6.23 -15.94 -14.07
CA PRO A 201 4.98 -15.29 -13.61
C PRO A 201 4.34 -14.42 -14.70
N PRO A 202 3.04 -14.08 -14.59
CA PRO A 202 2.38 -13.20 -15.54
C PRO A 202 3.13 -11.87 -15.71
N LEU A 203 3.19 -11.36 -16.93
CA LEU A 203 3.82 -10.07 -17.20
C LEU A 203 2.92 -8.95 -16.67
N LEU A 204 3.25 -8.44 -15.47
CA LEU A 204 2.53 -7.35 -14.84
C LEU A 204 3.47 -6.16 -14.62
N PHE A 205 3.09 -5.02 -15.18
CA PHE A 205 3.69 -3.73 -14.92
C PHE A 205 2.62 -2.67 -14.69
N HIS A 206 2.98 -1.60 -13.98
CA HIS A 206 2.13 -0.46 -13.75
C HIS A 206 2.91 0.84 -14.06
N THR A 207 2.34 1.66 -14.93
CA THR A 207 2.96 2.92 -15.37
C THR A 207 2.48 4.08 -14.49
N THR A 208 3.41 4.66 -13.75
CA THR A 208 3.18 5.75 -12.80
C THR A 208 4.34 6.75 -12.86
N PRO A 209 4.14 8.02 -12.46
CA PRO A 209 5.27 8.90 -12.17
C PRO A 209 6.15 8.22 -11.11
N LEU A 210 7.45 8.15 -11.37
CA LEU A 210 8.39 7.51 -10.46
C LEU A 210 8.71 8.45 -9.30
N PRO A 211 8.83 7.93 -8.07
CA PRO A 211 9.25 8.74 -6.93
C PRO A 211 10.65 9.29 -7.17
N LYS A 212 10.93 10.45 -6.57
CA LYS A 212 12.28 11.02 -6.53
C LYS A 212 13.07 10.42 -5.38
N ALA A 213 14.39 10.50 -5.40
CA ALA A 213 15.23 10.09 -4.30
C ALA A 213 15.95 11.30 -3.71
N LEU A 214 15.75 11.56 -2.41
CA LEU A 214 16.61 12.46 -1.65
C LEU A 214 17.82 11.68 -1.18
N ILE A 215 18.97 12.07 -1.69
CA ILE A 215 20.28 11.49 -1.41
C ILE A 215 21.05 12.49 -0.55
N ALA A 216 21.64 12.04 0.57
CA ALA A 216 22.61 12.82 1.31
C ALA A 216 23.92 12.04 1.51
N SER A 217 25.03 12.76 1.33
CA SER A 217 26.39 12.24 1.43
C SER A 217 27.24 13.18 2.29
N PRO A 218 28.06 12.66 3.21
CA PRO A 218 29.09 13.46 3.87
C PRO A 218 30.02 14.13 2.88
N ARG A 219 30.54 15.31 3.24
CA ARG A 219 31.45 16.08 2.37
C ARG A 219 32.87 15.51 2.31
N ASN A 220 33.24 14.72 3.31
CA ASN A 220 34.61 14.24 3.50
C ASN A 220 34.80 12.77 3.08
N SER A 221 33.74 12.11 2.60
CA SER A 221 33.76 10.70 2.20
C SER A 221 32.67 10.42 1.18
N ILE A 222 32.94 9.53 0.22
CA ILE A 222 31.94 9.10 -0.77
C ILE A 222 31.12 7.96 -0.15
N GLN A 223 29.99 8.31 0.46
CA GLN A 223 29.03 7.35 1.01
C GLN A 223 27.63 7.95 0.99
N GLN A 224 26.61 7.10 0.95
CA GLN A 224 25.21 7.53 0.93
C GLN A 224 24.59 7.25 2.30
N ASP A 225 24.52 8.27 3.14
CA ASP A 225 23.98 8.16 4.51
C ASP A 225 22.46 8.31 4.55
N VAL A 226 21.90 9.00 3.55
CA VAL A 226 20.46 9.17 3.38
C VAL A 226 20.05 8.77 1.97
N ASN A 227 19.00 7.95 1.89
CA ASN A 227 18.26 7.67 0.66
C ASN A 227 16.77 7.54 1.02
N ILE A 228 16.00 8.57 0.70
CA ILE A 228 14.57 8.62 1.00
C ILE A 228 13.81 8.80 -0.31
N SER A 229 12.89 7.88 -0.59
CA SER A 229 11.96 8.03 -1.70
C SER A 229 10.90 9.08 -1.39
N LEU A 230 10.79 10.07 -2.26
CA LEU A 230 9.88 11.19 -2.18
C LEU A 230 8.78 11.09 -3.24
N LEU A 231 7.72 11.87 -3.05
CA LEU A 231 6.68 12.07 -4.06
C LEU A 231 7.28 12.50 -5.42
N ALA A 232 6.63 12.08 -6.49
CA ALA A 232 7.10 12.32 -7.86
C ALA A 232 6.86 13.77 -8.33
N ASP A 233 5.84 14.43 -7.78
CA ASP A 233 5.27 15.71 -8.22
C ASP A 233 5.76 16.92 -7.39
N LEU A 234 6.95 16.82 -6.80
CA LEU A 234 7.57 17.93 -6.10
C LEU A 234 7.94 19.06 -7.08
N THR A 235 7.57 20.29 -6.73
CA THR A 235 7.98 21.48 -7.47
C THR A 235 9.47 21.77 -7.26
N LEU A 236 10.08 22.54 -8.17
CA LEU A 236 11.48 22.94 -8.02
C LEU A 236 11.72 23.72 -6.72
N GLU A 237 10.77 24.58 -6.34
CA GLU A 237 10.83 25.31 -5.07
C GLU A 237 10.77 24.36 -3.86
N GLN A 238 9.88 23.36 -3.88
CA GLN A 238 9.80 22.36 -2.81
C GLN A 238 11.11 21.55 -2.70
N ILE A 239 11.71 21.20 -3.84
CA ILE A 239 12.99 20.50 -3.90
C ILE A 239 14.09 21.37 -3.28
N ASP A 240 14.26 22.61 -3.73
CA ASP A 240 15.31 23.52 -3.22
C ASP A 240 15.13 23.80 -1.71
N GLN A 241 13.88 24.04 -1.27
CA GLN A 241 13.59 24.23 0.15
C GLN A 241 13.93 22.99 0.98
N LEU A 242 13.58 21.80 0.48
CA LEU A 242 13.83 20.54 1.17
C LEU A 242 15.34 20.23 1.25
N GLU A 243 16.07 20.37 0.14
CA GLU A 243 17.53 20.18 0.10
C GLU A 243 18.23 21.09 1.11
N ASN A 244 17.91 22.39 1.09
CA ASN A 244 18.46 23.38 2.01
C ASN A 244 18.16 23.08 3.48
N GLN A 245 16.94 22.61 3.80
CA GLN A 245 16.55 22.27 5.17
C GLN A 245 17.31 21.04 5.67
N VAL A 246 17.40 20.00 4.85
CA VAL A 246 18.09 18.76 5.21
C VAL A 246 19.60 18.99 5.29
N GLU A 247 20.20 19.76 4.38
CA GLU A 247 21.62 20.11 4.40
C GLU A 247 21.99 20.86 5.68
N LYS A 248 21.19 21.85 6.09
CA LYS A 248 21.41 22.59 7.36
C LYS A 248 21.27 21.70 8.59
N ALA A 249 20.34 20.76 8.59
CA ALA A 249 20.10 19.89 9.74
C ALA A 249 21.16 18.78 9.88
N THR A 250 21.62 18.23 8.76
CA THR A 250 22.56 17.09 8.72
C THR A 250 24.02 17.53 8.65
N GLY A 251 24.30 18.65 7.98
CA GLY A 251 25.66 19.08 7.60
C GLY A 251 26.20 18.39 6.33
N GLU A 252 25.38 17.58 5.66
CA GLU A 252 25.75 16.77 4.49
C GLU A 252 25.44 17.49 3.18
N SER A 253 26.02 17.00 2.07
CA SER A 253 25.61 17.42 0.73
C SER A 253 24.32 16.68 0.37
N VAL A 254 23.26 17.42 0.03
CA VAL A 254 21.93 16.86 -0.25
C VAL A 254 21.56 17.13 -1.71
N LEU A 255 20.94 16.14 -2.35
CA LEU A 255 20.43 16.27 -3.72
C LEU A 255 19.18 15.40 -3.90
N VAL A 256 18.14 15.97 -4.49
CA VAL A 256 16.96 15.25 -4.96
C VAL A 256 17.15 14.92 -6.44
N VAL A 257 17.05 13.64 -6.77
CA VAL A 257 17.22 13.15 -8.14
C VAL A 257 16.03 12.32 -8.60
N ASP A 258 15.81 12.28 -9.91
CA ASP A 258 14.86 11.36 -10.51
C ASP A 258 15.39 9.92 -10.50
N VAL A 259 14.50 8.96 -10.28
CA VAL A 259 14.81 7.53 -10.30
C VAL A 259 14.41 6.95 -11.65
N GLY A 260 15.28 6.13 -12.27
CA GLY A 260 15.09 5.58 -13.62
C GLY A 260 14.22 4.31 -13.72
N GLY A 261 13.63 3.84 -12.63
CA GLY A 261 12.79 2.64 -12.56
C GLY A 261 12.88 1.94 -11.21
N ILE A 262 11.85 1.19 -10.81
CA ILE A 262 11.82 0.48 -9.52
C ILE A 262 11.44 -0.99 -9.71
N GLY A 263 12.35 -1.87 -9.27
CA GLY A 263 12.23 -3.33 -9.40
C GLY A 263 11.30 -3.97 -8.36
N ILE A 264 10.02 -3.61 -8.39
CA ILE A 264 8.94 -4.23 -7.60
C ILE A 264 8.03 -5.07 -8.50
N TYR A 265 7.06 -5.80 -7.94
CA TYR A 265 6.11 -6.60 -8.71
C TYR A 265 4.65 -6.33 -8.26
N PRO A 266 3.76 -5.84 -9.15
CA PRO A 266 3.98 -5.48 -10.57
C PRO A 266 5.10 -4.43 -10.77
N THR A 267 5.84 -4.53 -11.87
CA THR A 267 6.97 -3.63 -12.12
C THR A 267 6.52 -2.20 -12.31
N MET A 268 7.18 -1.27 -11.61
CA MET A 268 6.92 0.16 -11.75
C MET A 268 7.68 0.68 -12.97
N VAL A 269 6.95 1.02 -14.03
CA VAL A 269 7.51 1.51 -15.29
C VAL A 269 7.33 3.02 -15.36
N MET A 270 8.38 3.71 -15.81
CA MET A 270 8.33 5.16 -16.02
C MET A 270 7.27 5.51 -17.06
N ARG A 271 6.48 6.55 -16.80
CA ARG A 271 5.63 7.11 -17.85
C ARG A 271 6.50 7.77 -18.93
N SER A 272 6.36 7.32 -20.17
CA SER A 272 7.05 7.90 -21.32
C SER A 272 6.12 8.04 -22.53
N SER A 273 6.33 9.07 -23.35
CA SER A 273 5.72 9.18 -24.68
C SER A 273 6.45 8.37 -25.76
N ASN A 274 7.60 7.76 -25.43
CA ASN A 274 8.44 7.02 -26.35
C ASN A 274 8.32 5.51 -26.09
N LEU A 275 7.64 4.80 -26.99
CA LEU A 275 7.28 3.39 -26.84
C LEU A 275 8.47 2.46 -26.53
N PRO A 276 9.65 2.59 -27.18
CA PRO A 276 10.87 1.86 -26.78
C PRO A 276 11.30 1.95 -25.31
N TRP A 277 10.85 2.96 -24.55
CA TRP A 277 11.16 3.15 -23.13
C TRP A 277 10.07 2.61 -22.19
N ILE A 278 9.00 2.01 -22.74
CA ILE A 278 7.89 1.37 -22.01
C ILE A 278 8.06 -0.14 -22.11
#